data_AF-A0ABD6EF64-F1
#
_entry.id   AF-A0ABD6EF64-F1
#
_cell.length_a   1.000
_cell.length_b   1.000
_cell.length_c   1.000
_cell.angle_alpha   90.00
_cell.angle_beta   90.00
_cell.angle_gamma   90.00
#
_symmetry.space_group_name_H-M   'P 1'
#
loop_
_entity.id
_entity.type
_entity.pdbx_description
1 polymer ?
#
loop_
_entity_poly.entity_id
_entity_poly.type
_entity_poly.pdbx_seq_one_letter_code
_entity_poly.pdbx_strand_id
1 'polypeptide(L)'
;MLRNVLGTKTLSDILGDREAISHQLQVSLDEATDPWGVKVERVELKDVHLPVELQRAMAAEAEAAREARAKVIDAEGERTASVALKEAAEIINQSPAALQLRYLQTLNVISAEKNSTIIFPIPIDFLSAFKQHTATTEHRSSKQN
;
A
#
# COMPACT_ATOMS: atom_id res chain seq x y z
N MET A 1 -29.19 31.49 18.82
CA MET A 1 -29.46 30.16 18.22
C MET A 1 -28.29 29.62 17.41
N LEU A 2 -27.61 30.42 16.57
CA LEU A 2 -26.40 30.00 15.82
C LEU A 2 -25.32 29.33 16.71
N ARG A 3 -25.08 29.89 17.91
CA ARG A 3 -24.11 29.34 18.88
C ARG A 3 -24.47 27.94 19.39
N ASN A 4 -25.76 27.60 19.51
CA ASN A 4 -26.17 26.29 20.03
C ASN A 4 -26.05 25.21 18.95
N VAL A 5 -26.40 25.52 17.69
CA VAL A 5 -26.25 24.60 16.56
C VAL A 5 -24.78 24.33 16.25
N LEU A 6 -23.92 25.34 16.38
CA LEU A 6 -22.46 25.20 16.20
C LEU A 6 -21.77 24.55 17.41
N GLY A 7 -22.38 24.56 18.59
CA GLY A 7 -21.80 24.00 19.81
C GLY A 7 -22.04 22.49 20.02
N THR A 8 -22.99 21.90 19.29
CA THR A 8 -23.34 20.46 19.39
C THR A 8 -22.65 19.59 18.34
N LYS A 9 -21.97 20.20 17.36
CA LYS A 9 -21.25 19.53 16.27
C LYS A 9 -19.74 19.64 16.49
N THR A 10 -18.99 18.61 16.10
CA THR A 10 -17.53 18.72 16.14
C THR A 10 -17.06 19.66 15.02
N LEU A 11 -15.92 20.31 15.20
CA LEU A 11 -15.43 21.28 14.22
C LEU A 11 -15.14 20.63 12.85
N SER A 12 -14.70 19.37 12.85
CA SER A 12 -14.51 18.59 11.62
C SER A 12 -15.83 18.38 10.87
N ASP A 13 -16.94 18.14 11.58
CA ASP A 13 -18.26 18.03 10.97
C ASP A 13 -18.71 19.37 10.36
N ILE A 14 -18.36 20.49 11.00
CA ILE A 14 -18.70 21.83 10.50
C ILE A 14 -17.97 22.15 9.20
N LEU A 15 -16.73 21.67 9.07
CA LEU A 15 -15.93 21.84 7.86
C LEU A 15 -16.32 20.86 6.75
N GLY A 16 -16.73 19.63 7.09
CA GLY A 16 -17.12 18.59 6.14
C GLY A 16 -18.55 18.72 5.60
N ASP A 17 -19.52 19.05 6.46
CA ASP A 17 -20.96 19.01 6.16
C ASP A 17 -21.59 20.42 6.14
N ARG A 18 -20.99 21.35 5.40
CA ARG A 18 -21.46 22.74 5.30
C ARG A 18 -22.92 22.87 4.84
N GLU A 19 -23.33 22.00 3.92
CA GLU A 19 -24.68 22.02 3.34
C GLU A 19 -25.75 21.57 4.35
N ALA A 20 -25.47 20.52 5.12
CA ALA A 20 -26.38 20.04 6.16
C ALA A 20 -26.58 21.08 7.26
N ILE A 21 -25.52 21.80 7.64
CA ILE A 21 -25.59 22.86 8.65
C ILE A 21 -26.36 24.07 8.10
N SER A 22 -26.10 24.44 6.85
CA SER A 22 -26.80 25.54 6.18
C SER A 22 -28.31 25.28 6.13
N HIS A 23 -28.71 24.04 5.82
CA HIS A 23 -30.12 23.63 5.84
C HIS A 23 -30.72 23.66 7.25
N GLN A 24 -30.03 23.13 8.27
CA GLN A 24 -30.52 23.21 9.65
C GLN A 24 -30.69 24.66 10.13
N LEU A 25 -29.74 25.53 9.79
CA LEU A 25 -29.82 26.95 10.11
C LEU A 25 -30.98 27.63 9.38
N GLN A 26 -31.22 27.30 8.11
CA GLN A 26 -32.37 27.81 7.37
C GLN A 26 -33.68 27.46 8.07
N VAL A 27 -33.91 26.19 8.39
CA VAL A 27 -35.15 25.74 9.02
C VAL A 27 -35.37 26.44 10.36
N SER A 28 -34.33 26.51 11.21
CA SER A 28 -34.42 27.18 12.52
C SER A 28 -34.63 28.69 12.41
N LEU A 29 -34.05 29.34 11.39
CA LEU A 29 -34.20 30.78 11.17
C LEU A 29 -35.60 31.09 10.63
N ASP A 30 -36.09 30.32 9.68
CA ASP A 30 -37.42 30.46 9.08
C ASP A 30 -38.52 30.37 10.15
N GLU A 31 -38.47 29.33 11.00
CA GLU A 31 -39.41 29.16 12.12
C GLU A 31 -39.37 30.35 13.10
N ALA A 32 -38.19 30.91 13.35
CA ALA A 32 -38.04 32.05 14.25
C ALA A 32 -38.48 33.38 13.63
N THR A 33 -38.44 33.53 12.30
CA THR A 33 -38.80 34.76 11.59
C THR A 33 -40.23 34.78 11.04
N ASP A 34 -40.92 33.64 11.04
CA ASP A 34 -42.33 33.51 10.67
C ASP A 34 -43.25 34.51 11.38
N PRO A 35 -43.12 34.78 12.71
CA PRO A 35 -43.96 35.76 13.41
C PRO A 35 -43.78 37.21 12.91
N TRP A 36 -42.67 37.50 12.22
CA TRP A 36 -42.38 38.80 11.64
C TRP A 36 -42.75 38.88 10.15
N GLY A 37 -43.29 37.81 9.58
CA GLY A 37 -43.68 37.73 8.17
C GLY A 37 -42.50 37.73 7.20
N VAL A 38 -41.30 37.34 7.67
CA VAL A 38 -40.09 37.28 6.85
C VAL A 38 -39.78 35.81 6.53
N LYS A 39 -39.75 35.49 5.23
CA LYS A 39 -39.39 34.16 4.72
C LYS A 39 -37.89 34.05 4.49
N VAL A 40 -37.26 33.01 5.02
CA VAL A 40 -35.82 32.75 4.80
C VAL A 40 -35.64 31.74 3.67
N GLU A 41 -35.27 32.23 2.48
CA GLU A 41 -35.12 31.37 1.29
C GLU A 41 -33.83 30.55 1.28
N ARG A 42 -32.72 31.11 1.77
CA ARG A 42 -31.42 30.44 1.79
C ARG A 42 -30.49 31.01 2.85
N VAL A 43 -29.77 30.12 3.53
CA VAL A 43 -28.68 30.46 4.45
C VAL A 43 -27.41 29.77 3.93
N GLU A 44 -26.28 30.48 3.95
CA GLU A 44 -25.00 29.95 3.51
C GLU A 44 -23.90 30.36 4.50
N LEU A 45 -23.07 29.39 4.91
CA LEU A 45 -21.87 29.68 5.68
C LEU A 45 -20.78 30.24 4.76
N LYS A 46 -20.40 31.52 4.98
CA LYS A 46 -19.21 32.13 4.37
C LYS A 46 -17.91 31.64 5.05
N ASP A 47 -17.40 32.40 6.00
CA ASP A 47 -16.06 32.21 6.55
C ASP A 47 -16.08 31.79 8.02
N VAL A 48 -15.42 30.67 8.32
CA VAL A 48 -15.19 30.19 9.68
C VAL A 48 -13.76 30.48 10.05
N HIS A 49 -13.55 31.36 11.03
CA HIS A 49 -12.23 31.72 11.51
C HIS A 49 -11.86 30.84 12.71
N LEU A 50 -10.80 30.05 12.56
CA LEU A 50 -10.28 29.19 13.60
C LEU A 50 -9.03 29.80 14.23
N PRO A 51 -8.87 29.74 15.56
CA PRO A 51 -7.61 30.09 16.20
C PRO A 51 -6.45 29.29 15.61
N VAL A 52 -5.30 29.94 15.38
CA VAL A 52 -4.12 29.33 14.74
C VAL A 52 -3.63 28.10 15.52
N GLU A 53 -3.73 28.13 16.84
CA GLU A 53 -3.35 27.00 17.72
C GLU A 53 -4.19 25.75 17.43
N LEU A 54 -5.51 25.90 17.27
CA LEU A 54 -6.42 24.80 16.98
C LEU A 54 -6.17 24.22 15.59
N GLN A 55 -5.93 25.08 14.59
CA GLN A 55 -5.61 24.63 13.23
C GLN A 55 -4.35 23.75 13.21
N ARG A 56 -3.32 24.13 13.96
CA ARG A 56 -2.08 23.35 14.09
C ARG A 56 -2.31 22.02 14.78
N ALA A 57 -3.07 22.01 15.88
CA ALA A 57 -3.40 20.79 16.61
C ALA A 57 -4.18 19.81 15.73
N MET A 58 -5.20 20.30 15.01
CA MET A 58 -5.98 19.49 14.07
C MET A 58 -5.14 18.95 12.91
N ALA A 59 -4.24 19.77 12.36
CA ALA A 59 -3.35 19.32 11.29
C ALA A 59 -2.40 18.22 11.78
N ALA A 60 -1.85 18.37 12.99
CA ALA A 60 -0.98 17.35 13.60
C ALA A 60 -1.75 16.05 13.89
N GLU A 61 -2.98 16.14 14.40
CA GLU A 61 -3.85 14.98 14.64
C GLU A 61 -4.22 14.28 13.33
N ALA A 62 -4.60 15.04 12.31
CA ALA A 62 -4.95 14.50 10.99
C ALA A 62 -3.77 13.79 10.33
N GLU A 63 -2.56 14.35 10.43
CA GLU A 63 -1.36 13.71 9.90
C GLU A 63 -1.02 12.43 10.67
N ALA A 64 -1.05 12.45 12.01
CA ALA A 64 -0.82 11.25 12.81
C ALA A 64 -1.82 10.14 12.50
N ALA A 65 -3.11 10.47 12.34
CA ALA A 65 -4.15 9.53 11.95
C ALA A 65 -3.96 9.00 10.52
N ARG A 66 -3.39 9.80 9.62
CA ARG A 66 -3.07 9.39 8.25
C ARG A 66 -1.87 8.46 8.23
N GLU A 67 -0.78 8.79 8.92
CA GLU A 67 0.42 7.95 9.05
C GLU A 67 0.09 6.61 9.71
N ALA A 68 -0.71 6.62 10.78
CA ALA A 68 -1.14 5.39 11.44
C ALA A 68 -1.93 4.48 10.49
N ARG A 69 -2.87 5.06 9.72
CA ARG A 69 -3.63 4.32 8.71
C ARG A 69 -2.74 3.78 7.59
N ALA A 70 -1.79 4.57 7.12
CA ALA A 70 -0.83 4.13 6.10
C ALA A 70 -0.04 2.90 6.58
N LYS A 71 0.50 2.93 7.81
CA LYS A 71 1.22 1.78 8.39
C LYS A 71 0.37 0.51 8.49
N VAL A 72 -0.91 0.65 8.83
CA VAL A 72 -1.82 -0.51 8.88
C VAL A 72 -2.05 -1.08 7.49
N ILE A 73 -2.26 -0.22 6.48
CA ILE A 73 -2.43 -0.65 5.09
C ILE A 73 -1.18 -1.34 4.56
N ASP A 74 0.00 -0.78 4.82
CA ASP A 74 1.28 -1.37 4.41
C ASP A 74 1.50 -2.73 5.07
N ALA A 75 1.22 -2.86 6.38
CA ALA A 75 1.36 -4.13 7.08
C ALA A 75 0.39 -5.21 6.57
N GLU A 76 -0.85 -4.83 6.24
CA GLU A 76 -1.83 -5.75 5.67
C GLU A 76 -1.48 -6.14 4.23
N GLY A 77 -0.96 -5.19 3.45
CA GLY A 77 -0.41 -5.43 2.12
C GLY A 77 0.75 -6.42 2.15
N GLU A 78 1.69 -6.22 3.07
CA GLU A 78 2.86 -7.09 3.26
C GLU A 78 2.44 -8.50 3.68
N ARG A 79 1.46 -8.61 4.59
CA ARG A 79 0.89 -9.90 4.99
C ARG A 79 0.28 -10.62 3.79
N THR A 80 -0.55 -9.93 3.02
CA THR A 80 -1.23 -10.49 1.84
C THR A 80 -0.21 -10.96 0.81
N ALA A 81 0.80 -10.14 0.52
CA ALA A 81 1.90 -10.48 -0.37
C ALA A 81 2.68 -11.71 0.12
N SER A 82 3.00 -11.76 1.41
CA SER A 82 3.71 -12.90 2.02
C SER A 82 2.96 -14.22 1.89
N VAL A 83 1.63 -14.21 2.08
CA VAL A 83 0.79 -15.40 1.91
C VAL A 83 0.81 -15.86 0.45
N ALA A 84 0.61 -14.96 -0.51
CA ALA A 84 0.65 -15.30 -1.93
C ALA A 84 2.03 -15.84 -2.37
N LEU A 85 3.12 -15.25 -1.86
CA LEU A 85 4.48 -15.73 -2.13
C LEU A 85 4.74 -17.12 -1.54
N LYS A 86 4.24 -17.39 -0.33
CA LYS A 86 4.32 -18.72 0.29
C LYS A 86 3.60 -19.77 -0.56
N GLU A 87 2.37 -19.50 -0.99
CA GLU A 87 1.60 -20.41 -1.84
C GLU A 87 2.32 -20.67 -3.17
N ALA A 88 2.86 -19.62 -3.80
CA ALA A 88 3.66 -19.76 -5.02
C ALA A 88 4.91 -20.62 -4.79
N ALA A 89 5.59 -20.47 -3.65
CA ALA A 89 6.76 -21.28 -3.31
C ALA A 89 6.39 -22.76 -3.09
N GLU A 90 5.26 -23.03 -2.42
CA GLU A 90 4.76 -24.40 -2.22
C GLU A 90 4.42 -25.08 -3.54
N ILE A 91 3.75 -24.38 -4.46
CA ILE A 91 3.44 -24.88 -5.81
C ILE A 91 4.72 -25.21 -6.58
N ILE A 92 5.74 -24.36 -6.48
CA ILE A 92 7.01 -24.57 -7.18
C ILE A 92 7.78 -25.74 -6.59
N ASN A 93 7.72 -25.94 -5.27
CA ASN A 93 8.35 -27.08 -4.61
C ASN A 93 7.73 -28.41 -5.05
N GLN A 94 6.44 -28.44 -5.40
CA GLN A 94 5.77 -29.64 -5.92
C GLN A 94 6.28 -30.08 -7.30
N SER A 95 6.89 -29.18 -8.08
CA SER A 95 7.41 -29.50 -9.41
C SER A 95 8.82 -28.93 -9.61
N PRO A 96 9.88 -29.77 -9.47
CA PRO A 96 11.26 -29.34 -9.68
C PRO A 96 11.53 -28.70 -11.05
N ALA A 97 10.77 -29.07 -12.09
CA ALA A 97 10.85 -28.47 -13.41
C ALA A 97 10.40 -26.99 -13.44
N ALA A 98 9.53 -26.56 -12.51
CA ALA A 98 9.06 -25.19 -12.42
C ALA A 98 10.19 -24.20 -12.05
N LEU A 99 11.13 -24.59 -11.19
CA LEU A 99 12.32 -23.78 -10.89
C LEU A 99 13.19 -23.59 -12.13
N GLN A 100 13.35 -24.63 -12.93
CA GLN A 100 14.16 -24.59 -14.13
C GLN A 100 13.52 -23.71 -15.22
N LEU A 101 12.19 -23.76 -15.39
CA LEU A 101 11.46 -22.84 -16.25
C LEU A 101 11.57 -21.39 -15.78
N ARG A 102 11.41 -21.14 -14.47
CA ARG A 102 11.57 -19.79 -13.91
C ARG A 102 12.99 -19.27 -14.11
N TYR A 103 14.00 -20.12 -13.95
CA TYR A 103 15.40 -19.79 -14.26
C TYR A 103 15.57 -19.36 -15.73
N LEU A 104 15.03 -20.12 -16.68
CA LEU A 104 15.06 -19.77 -18.10
C LEU A 104 14.31 -18.45 -18.41
N GLN A 105 13.18 -18.20 -17.73
CA GLN A 105 12.46 -16.93 -17.85
C GLN A 105 13.29 -15.75 -17.31
N THR A 106 13.91 -15.89 -16.14
CA THR A 106 14.80 -14.88 -15.58
C THR A 106 16.00 -14.61 -16.50
N LEU A 107 16.57 -15.64 -17.12
CA LEU A 107 17.62 -15.46 -18.12
C LEU A 107 17.14 -14.68 -19.34
N ASN A 108 15.91 -14.89 -19.80
CA ASN A 108 15.35 -14.13 -20.93
C ASN A 108 15.15 -12.64 -20.56
N VAL A 109 14.68 -12.35 -19.34
CA VAL A 109 14.55 -10.97 -18.82
C VAL A 109 15.92 -10.28 -18.74
N ILE A 110 16.93 -10.94 -18.18
CA ILE A 110 18.29 -10.39 -18.06
C ILE A 110 18.94 -10.21 -19.46
N SER A 111 18.71 -11.16 -20.37
CA SER A 111 19.22 -11.09 -21.75
C SER A 111 18.62 -9.91 -22.53
N ALA A 112 17.37 -9.53 -22.24
CA ALA A 112 16.71 -8.40 -22.86
C ALA A 112 17.30 -7.03 -22.42
N GLU A 113 17.92 -6.93 -21.24
CA GLU A 113 18.44 -5.67 -20.67
C GLU A 113 19.82 -5.22 -21.19
N LYS A 114 20.43 -5.91 -22.18
CA LYS A 114 21.65 -5.47 -22.88
C LYS A 114 22.79 -4.95 -21.97
N ASN A 115 23.22 -5.71 -20.96
CA ASN A 115 24.50 -5.46 -20.25
C ASN A 115 25.38 -6.72 -20.18
N SER A 116 26.61 -6.61 -20.70
CA SER A 116 27.41 -7.69 -21.30
C SER A 116 28.31 -8.49 -20.33
N THR A 117 27.91 -8.75 -19.09
CA THR A 117 28.66 -9.68 -18.23
C THR A 117 27.71 -10.50 -17.37
N ILE A 118 27.36 -11.69 -17.88
CA ILE A 118 26.55 -12.67 -17.16
C ILE A 118 27.50 -13.46 -16.26
N ILE A 119 27.55 -13.10 -14.97
CA ILE A 119 28.23 -13.92 -13.95
C ILE A 119 27.31 -15.09 -13.65
N PHE A 120 27.66 -16.26 -14.18
CA PHE A 120 26.89 -17.48 -14.07
C PHE A 120 27.38 -18.31 -12.87
N PRO A 121 26.61 -18.44 -11.77
CA PRO A 121 26.93 -19.43 -10.76
C PRO A 121 26.49 -20.80 -11.29
N ILE A 122 27.46 -21.60 -11.77
CA ILE A 122 27.17 -22.99 -12.16
C ILE A 122 26.88 -23.78 -10.87
N PRO A 123 25.74 -24.50 -10.78
CA PRO A 123 25.46 -25.41 -9.67
C PRO A 123 26.59 -26.43 -9.54
N ILE A 124 27.04 -26.67 -8.31
CA ILE A 124 28.17 -27.54 -8.00
C ILE A 124 27.94 -28.97 -8.53
N ASP A 125 26.67 -29.37 -8.66
CA ASP A 125 26.24 -30.66 -9.21
C ASP A 125 26.76 -30.91 -10.64
N PHE A 126 26.87 -29.86 -11.48
CA PHE A 126 27.46 -29.98 -12.82
C PHE A 126 28.98 -30.18 -12.79
N LEU A 127 29.68 -29.61 -11.80
CA LEU A 127 31.12 -29.77 -11.62
C LEU A 127 31.47 -31.20 -11.17
N SER A 128 30.62 -31.84 -10.35
CA SER A 128 30.80 -33.24 -9.96
C SER A 128 30.71 -34.22 -11.13
N ALA A 129 29.83 -33.96 -12.12
CA ALA A 129 29.72 -34.80 -13.31
C ALA A 129 31.00 -34.76 -14.17
N PHE A 130 31.68 -33.61 -14.24
CA PHE A 130 32.96 -33.49 -14.94
C PHE A 130 34.13 -34.16 -14.20
N LYS A 131 34.15 -34.12 -12.86
CA LYS A 131 35.17 -34.83 -12.05
C LYS A 131 35.08 -36.36 -12.18
N GLN A 132 33.89 -36.92 -12.36
CA GLN A 132 33.72 -38.37 -12.52
C GLN A 132 34.24 -38.88 -13.88
N HIS A 133 34.17 -38.06 -14.93
CA HIS A 133 34.71 -38.43 -16.24
C HIS A 133 36.24 -38.46 -16.29
N THR A 134 36.94 -37.62 -15.50
CA THR A 134 38.41 -37.61 -15.46
C THR A 134 39.01 -38.75 -14.63
N ALA A 135 38.27 -39.29 -13.65
CA ALA A 135 38.75 -40.39 -12.81
C ALA A 135 38.80 -41.76 -13.53
N THR A 136 38.07 -41.92 -14.64
CA THR A 136 37.99 -43.19 -15.38
C THR A 136 39.19 -43.39 -16.33
N THR A 137 39.94 -42.34 -16.65
CA THR A 137 41.08 -42.42 -17.60
C THR A 137 42.40 -42.82 -16.93
N GLU A 138 42.60 -42.56 -15.64
CA GLU A 138 43.85 -42.89 -14.94
C GLU A 138 43.98 -44.40 -14.59
N HIS A 139 42.87 -45.11 -14.39
CA HIS A 139 42.91 -46.52 -13.97
C HIS A 139 43.29 -47.52 -15.08
N ARG A 140 43.47 -47.07 -16.34
CA ARG A 140 43.92 -47.92 -17.45
C ARG A 140 45.45 -47.93 -17.65
N SER A 141 46.20 -47.03 -17.02
CA SER A 141 47.65 -46.90 -17.26
C SER A 141 48.55 -47.64 -16.25
N SER A 142 48.02 -48.28 -15.20
CA SER A 142 48.83 -49.01 -14.21
C SER A 142 48.84 -50.54 -14.36
N LYS A 143 48.25 -51.09 -15.44
CA LYS A 143 48.29 -52.55 -15.75
C LYS A 143 49.22 -52.93 -16.92
N GLN A 144 50.08 -52.03 -17.38
CA GLN A 144 51.17 -52.36 -18.31
C GLN A 144 52.50 -51.86 -17.73
N ASN A 145 53.01 -52.60 -16.74
CA ASN A 145 54.43 -52.84 -16.48
C ASN A 145 54.55 -54.03 -15.51
#